data_AF-A0A2M8D0D5-F1
#
_entry.id   AF-A0A2M8D0D5-F1
#
_cell.length_a   1.000
_cell.length_b   1.000
_cell.length_c   1.000
_cell.angle_alpha   90.00
_cell.angle_beta   90.00
_cell.angle_gamma   90.00
#
_symmetry.space_group_name_H-M   'P 1'
#
loop_
_entity.id
_entity.type
_entity.pdbx_description
1 polymer ?
#
loop_
_entity_poly.entity_id
_entity_poly.type
_entity_poly.pdbx_seq_one_letter_code
_entity_poly.pdbx_strand_id
1 'polypeptide(L)'
;MSEFNTSLLREKFIIQNSTSSGMIDNEPIIALSNRMKLILTASNGAKETFIVRAQNMHSTVRFSAQIVKDFNDYGSLIDRARPFNWQKAWTAITKGYEQKWNPQRWVTIYHKGRVIFEDGEGQRHPFLDIIEQCDARNKNDYEQSIDIAKDAFKQAGRLVTINHDTNVALIMKISAKEGKCGIIVRGPNKITTFNLTALPKGGRGAKPSQCLTVAAAFLEGIQLAFLVGMSKQKLKFGLIDPLSEAAHKSEAASHKLGRLNTAIAQFENLLHVSYRPDRPQFSEMINEAEDFARKILAEEIEAKIASGEMNKDDWVV
;
A
#
# COMPACT_ATOMS: atom_id res chain seq x y z
N MET A 1 -15.69 -21.23 8.35
CA MET A 1 -15.12 -19.87 8.26
C MET A 1 -16.16 -19.00 7.58
N SER A 2 -16.58 -17.90 8.22
CA SER A 2 -17.43 -16.90 7.58
C SER A 2 -16.72 -16.29 6.37
N GLU A 3 -17.48 -15.76 5.40
CA GLU A 3 -16.86 -15.03 4.30
C GLU A 3 -16.05 -13.83 4.84
N PHE A 4 -14.85 -13.64 4.30
CA PHE A 4 -13.99 -12.50 4.58
C PHE A 4 -13.89 -11.62 3.35
N ASN A 5 -14.26 -10.35 3.49
CA ASN A 5 -14.24 -9.37 2.40
C ASN A 5 -13.53 -8.11 2.88
N THR A 6 -12.61 -7.59 2.07
CA THR A 6 -11.92 -6.32 2.36
C THR A 6 -11.39 -5.69 1.07
N SER A 7 -11.07 -4.39 1.14
CA SER A 7 -10.42 -3.64 0.08
C SER A 7 -9.34 -2.74 0.64
N LEU A 8 -8.33 -2.47 -0.19
CA LEU A 8 -7.32 -1.44 0.04
C LEU A 8 -7.68 -0.22 -0.81
N LEU A 9 -7.85 0.92 -0.14
CA LEU A 9 -8.03 2.22 -0.77
C LEU A 9 -6.72 3.00 -0.70
N ARG A 10 -6.33 3.62 -1.81
CA ARG A 10 -5.32 4.66 -1.86
C ARG A 10 -6.04 6.00 -1.90
N GLU A 11 -5.73 6.86 -0.94
CA GLU A 11 -6.48 8.08 -0.70
C GLU A 11 -5.56 9.30 -0.73
N LYS A 12 -6.06 10.37 -1.33
CA LYS A 12 -5.48 11.69 -1.31
C LYS A 12 -6.56 12.68 -0.91
N PHE A 13 -6.33 13.38 0.19
CA PHE A 13 -7.14 14.51 0.62
C PHE A 13 -6.38 15.80 0.35
N ILE A 14 -7.03 16.75 -0.31
CA ILE A 14 -6.54 18.11 -0.51
C ILE A 14 -7.49 19.02 0.26
N ILE A 15 -6.96 19.65 1.31
CA ILE A 15 -7.73 20.50 2.22
C ILE A 15 -7.30 21.94 1.97
N GLN A 16 -8.25 22.77 1.56
CA GLN A 16 -8.03 24.19 1.28
C GLN A 16 -8.85 25.03 2.25
N ASN A 17 -8.20 25.95 2.95
CA ASN A 17 -8.90 26.94 3.76
C ASN A 17 -9.46 28.02 2.84
N SER A 18 -10.75 28.30 2.95
CA SER A 18 -11.39 29.45 2.30
C SER A 18 -11.70 30.52 3.34
N THR A 19 -11.45 31.77 2.99
CA THR A 19 -11.96 32.91 3.75
C THR A 19 -13.45 33.11 3.48
N SER A 20 -14.14 33.90 4.30
CA SER A 20 -15.55 34.27 4.13
C SER A 20 -15.85 34.96 2.79
N SER A 21 -14.82 35.50 2.12
CA SER A 21 -14.89 36.11 0.79
C SER A 21 -14.59 35.13 -0.36
N GLY A 22 -14.37 33.85 -0.06
CA GLY A 22 -14.05 32.82 -1.05
C GLY A 22 -12.60 32.84 -1.54
N MET A 23 -11.73 33.71 -1.00
CA MET A 23 -10.30 33.72 -1.34
C MET A 23 -9.56 32.62 -0.57
N ILE A 24 -8.65 31.94 -1.27
CA ILE A 24 -7.80 30.87 -0.73
C ILE A 24 -6.69 31.54 0.10
N ASP A 25 -6.69 31.26 1.40
CA ASP A 25 -5.84 31.98 2.36
C ASP A 25 -4.45 31.33 2.56
N ASN A 26 -4.28 30.05 2.16
CA ASN A 26 -3.08 29.26 2.45
C ASN A 26 -2.81 28.16 1.40
N GLU A 27 -1.57 27.66 1.38
CA GLU A 27 -1.21 26.47 0.61
C GLU A 27 -2.10 25.26 0.98
N PRO A 28 -2.52 24.45 -0.01
CA PRO A 28 -3.36 23.29 0.24
C PRO A 28 -2.63 22.26 1.09
N ILE A 29 -3.28 21.81 2.16
CA ILE A 29 -2.79 20.68 2.95
C ILE A 29 -3.08 19.39 2.19
N ILE A 30 -2.05 18.57 1.97
CA ILE A 30 -2.17 17.27 1.30
C ILE A 30 -1.98 16.15 2.31
N ALA A 31 -3.04 15.37 2.56
CA ALA A 31 -2.97 14.17 3.39
C ALA A 31 -3.09 12.92 2.50
N LEU A 32 -2.01 12.13 2.44
CA LEU A 32 -1.96 10.86 1.71
C LEU A 32 -2.10 9.69 2.67
N SER A 33 -2.84 8.66 2.27
CA SER A 33 -2.98 7.44 3.08
C SER A 33 -3.34 6.24 2.22
N ASN A 34 -2.97 5.05 2.69
CA ASN A 34 -3.61 3.81 2.25
C ASN A 34 -4.45 3.27 3.40
N ARG A 35 -5.69 2.88 3.12
CA ARG A 35 -6.69 2.47 4.12
C ARG A 35 -7.22 1.08 3.81
N MET A 36 -7.27 0.21 4.82
CA MET A 36 -7.91 -1.10 4.74
C MET A 36 -8.85 -1.31 5.92
N LYS A 37 -10.13 -1.60 5.65
CA LYS A 37 -11.14 -1.92 6.65
C LYS A 37 -11.25 -3.43 6.84
N LEU A 38 -11.06 -3.89 8.07
CA LEU A 38 -11.13 -5.29 8.45
C LEU A 38 -12.38 -5.49 9.32
N ILE A 39 -13.28 -6.37 8.88
CA ILE A 39 -14.45 -6.78 9.67
C ILE A 39 -14.23 -8.26 10.02
N LEU A 40 -13.87 -8.50 11.28
CA LEU A 40 -13.53 -9.83 11.78
C LEU A 40 -14.69 -10.34 12.63
N THR A 41 -15.13 -11.57 12.38
CA THR A 41 -16.26 -12.18 13.10
C THR A 41 -15.75 -13.35 13.92
N ALA A 42 -15.90 -13.26 15.25
CA ALA A 42 -15.51 -14.31 16.18
C ALA A 42 -16.48 -15.51 16.09
N SER A 43 -16.11 -16.64 16.68
CA SER A 43 -16.95 -17.85 16.70
C SER A 43 -18.30 -17.65 17.38
N ASN A 44 -18.38 -16.74 18.36
CA ASN A 44 -19.62 -16.34 19.03
C ASN A 44 -20.46 -15.31 18.25
N GLY A 45 -20.04 -14.94 17.03
CA GLY A 45 -20.72 -13.95 16.18
C GLY A 45 -20.37 -12.49 16.50
N ALA A 46 -19.59 -12.21 17.55
CA ALA A 46 -19.14 -10.86 17.84
C ALA A 46 -18.24 -10.33 16.71
N LYS A 47 -18.45 -9.06 16.32
CA LYS A 47 -17.69 -8.42 15.24
C LYS A 47 -16.71 -7.40 15.80
N GLU A 48 -15.46 -7.51 15.37
CA GLU A 48 -14.44 -6.49 15.57
C GLU A 48 -14.13 -5.81 14.25
N THR A 49 -14.23 -4.48 14.24
CA THR A 49 -13.83 -3.69 13.09
C THR A 49 -12.53 -2.96 13.41
N PHE A 50 -11.56 -3.11 12.51
CA PHE A 50 -10.30 -2.39 12.55
C PHE A 50 -10.10 -1.64 11.25
N ILE A 51 -9.57 -0.42 11.33
CA ILE A 51 -9.07 0.30 10.16
C ILE A 51 -7.56 0.35 10.27
N VAL A 52 -6.89 -0.17 9.24
CA VAL A 52 -5.43 -0.08 9.12
C VAL A 52 -5.13 1.02 8.13
N ARG A 53 -4.37 2.03 8.57
CA ARG A 53 -3.80 3.05 7.69
C ARG A 53 -2.29 2.98 7.71
N ALA A 54 -1.64 3.10 6.55
CA ALA A 54 -0.19 3.24 6.48
C ALA A 54 0.25 4.07 5.27
N GLN A 55 1.52 4.48 5.29
CA GLN A 55 2.14 5.21 4.18
C GLN A 55 2.15 4.42 2.87
N ASN A 56 2.42 3.11 2.95
CA ASN A 56 2.56 2.23 1.78
C ASN A 56 1.45 1.17 1.71
N MET A 57 1.08 0.80 0.47
CA MET A 57 0.06 -0.21 0.20
C MET A 57 0.44 -1.57 0.79
N HIS A 58 1.65 -2.07 0.51
CA HIS A 58 2.09 -3.39 1.01
C HIS A 58 2.17 -3.43 2.55
N SER A 59 2.62 -2.36 3.19
CA SER A 59 2.69 -2.26 4.66
C SER A 59 1.29 -2.33 5.28
N THR A 60 0.31 -1.61 4.70
CA THR A 60 -1.10 -1.67 5.11
C THR A 60 -1.65 -3.10 5.05
N VAL A 61 -1.41 -3.79 3.92
CA VAL A 61 -1.92 -5.15 3.69
C VAL A 61 -1.20 -6.19 4.56
N ARG A 62 0.12 -6.08 4.75
CA ARG A 62 0.88 -6.97 5.64
C ARG A 62 0.46 -6.85 7.08
N PHE A 63 0.24 -5.63 7.56
CA PHE A 63 -0.18 -5.43 8.94
C PHE A 63 -1.58 -6.00 9.15
N SER A 64 -2.46 -5.77 8.17
CA SER A 64 -3.78 -6.41 8.11
C SER A 64 -3.70 -7.94 8.12
N ALA A 65 -2.74 -8.53 7.40
CA ALA A 65 -2.51 -9.98 7.43
C ALA A 65 -2.13 -10.48 8.84
N GLN A 66 -1.32 -9.73 9.59
CA GLN A 66 -0.96 -10.08 10.98
C GLN A 66 -2.18 -10.02 11.91
N ILE A 67 -2.97 -8.94 11.83
CA ILE A 67 -4.23 -8.78 12.59
C ILE A 67 -5.17 -9.96 12.31
N VAL A 68 -5.43 -10.25 11.02
CA VAL A 68 -6.33 -11.32 10.60
C VAL A 68 -5.81 -12.70 11.02
N LYS A 69 -4.49 -12.93 10.93
CA LYS A 69 -3.88 -14.18 11.38
C LYS A 69 -4.11 -14.37 12.87
N ASP A 70 -3.74 -13.39 13.67
CA ASP A 70 -3.80 -13.47 15.13
C ASP A 70 -5.24 -13.58 15.64
N PHE A 71 -6.17 -12.88 15.00
CA PHE A 71 -7.60 -13.01 15.29
C PHE A 71 -8.13 -14.42 15.00
N ASN A 72 -7.75 -15.01 13.86
CA ASN A 72 -8.18 -16.37 13.52
C ASN A 72 -7.56 -17.43 14.43
N ASP A 73 -6.34 -17.20 14.92
CA ASP A 73 -5.61 -18.16 15.77
C ASP A 73 -6.05 -18.06 17.25
N TYR A 74 -6.39 -16.86 17.73
CA TYR A 74 -6.60 -16.59 19.17
C TYR A 74 -7.91 -15.87 19.53
N GLY A 75 -8.76 -15.52 18.55
CA GLY A 75 -10.01 -14.81 18.77
C GLY A 75 -9.84 -13.29 18.88
N SER A 76 -10.73 -12.63 19.64
CA SER A 76 -10.76 -11.18 19.84
C SER A 76 -9.37 -10.57 20.09
N LEU A 77 -9.06 -9.44 19.46
CA LEU A 77 -7.78 -8.75 19.70
C LEU A 77 -7.88 -7.70 20.83
N ILE A 78 -9.09 -7.27 21.16
CA ILE A 78 -9.37 -6.27 22.20
C ILE A 78 -9.67 -6.92 23.54
N ASP A 79 -10.47 -7.98 23.53
CA ASP A 79 -11.00 -8.64 24.72
C ASP A 79 -10.42 -10.06 24.86
N ARG A 80 -9.17 -10.12 25.32
CA ARG A 80 -8.47 -11.38 25.63
C ARG A 80 -7.41 -11.20 26.72
N ALA A 81 -7.09 -12.29 27.42
CA ALA A 81 -6.15 -12.29 28.54
C ALA A 81 -4.72 -11.85 28.17
N ARG A 82 -4.25 -12.22 26.96
CA ARG A 82 -2.94 -11.79 26.45
C ARG A 82 -3.13 -10.78 25.33
N PRO A 83 -2.83 -9.49 25.53
CA PRO A 83 -3.02 -8.46 24.49
C PRO A 83 -2.29 -8.77 23.18
N PHE A 84 -2.85 -8.31 22.07
CA PHE A 84 -2.13 -8.32 20.78
C PHE A 84 -0.93 -7.38 20.84
N ASN A 85 0.25 -7.90 20.47
CA ASN A 85 1.48 -7.12 20.49
C ASN A 85 1.62 -6.37 19.16
N TRP A 86 0.97 -5.22 19.07
CA TRP A 86 0.98 -4.33 17.91
C TRP A 86 2.40 -3.97 17.46
N GLN A 87 3.27 -3.62 18.42
CA GLN A 87 4.66 -3.23 18.15
C GLN A 87 5.45 -4.35 17.47
N LYS A 88 5.32 -5.58 18.00
CA LYS A 88 5.98 -6.76 17.44
C LYS A 88 5.47 -7.06 16.04
N ALA A 89 4.16 -6.92 15.81
CA ALA A 89 3.58 -7.10 14.49
C ALA A 89 4.14 -6.07 13.49
N TRP A 90 4.28 -4.80 13.90
CA TRP A 90 4.81 -3.74 13.05
C TRP A 90 6.27 -3.97 12.70
N THR A 91 7.07 -4.24 13.72
CA THR A 91 8.50 -4.53 13.59
C THR A 91 8.72 -5.74 12.67
N ALA A 92 7.90 -6.78 12.80
CA ALA A 92 8.02 -7.98 11.98
C ALA A 92 7.80 -7.71 10.48
N ILE A 93 6.91 -6.78 10.12
CA ILE A 93 6.60 -6.50 8.70
C ILE A 93 7.49 -5.42 8.09
N THR A 94 8.12 -4.57 8.89
CA THR A 94 9.00 -3.48 8.42
C THR A 94 10.49 -3.82 8.48
N LYS A 95 10.89 -4.82 9.26
CA LYS A 95 12.30 -5.23 9.38
C LYS A 95 12.95 -5.45 8.00
N GLY A 96 14.17 -4.95 7.84
CA GLY A 96 14.99 -5.14 6.64
C GLY A 96 14.87 -3.97 5.67
N TYR A 97 14.32 -4.21 4.48
CA TYR A 97 14.31 -3.21 3.40
C TYR A 97 13.51 -1.96 3.77
N GLU A 98 12.27 -2.13 4.23
CA GLU A 98 11.36 -1.02 4.56
C GLU A 98 11.94 -0.14 5.68
N GLN A 99 12.41 -0.74 6.77
CA GLN A 99 13.01 -0.01 7.89
C GLN A 99 14.26 0.78 7.46
N LYS A 100 15.12 0.20 6.61
CA LYS A 100 16.38 0.84 6.21
C LYS A 100 16.16 1.95 5.17
N TRP A 101 15.29 1.74 4.20
CA TRP A 101 15.22 2.56 2.98
C TRP A 101 13.97 3.42 2.86
N ASN A 102 13.08 3.36 3.86
CA ASN A 102 11.87 4.18 3.91
C ASN A 102 11.75 4.91 5.27
N PRO A 103 12.35 6.12 5.39
CA PRO A 103 12.25 6.93 6.60
C PRO A 103 10.85 7.53 6.80
N GLN A 104 10.03 7.57 5.75
CA GLN A 104 8.68 8.14 5.80
C GLN A 104 7.61 7.11 6.18
N ARG A 105 8.01 5.90 6.56
CA ARG A 105 7.09 4.82 6.94
C ARG A 105 6.33 5.19 8.21
N TRP A 106 5.03 4.93 8.19
CA TRP A 106 4.16 5.04 9.36
C TRP A 106 2.96 4.08 9.23
N VAL A 107 2.38 3.74 10.36
CA VAL A 107 1.14 2.95 10.49
C VAL A 107 0.27 3.53 11.61
N THR A 108 -1.04 3.44 11.44
CA THR A 108 -2.02 3.77 12.47
C THR A 108 -3.20 2.82 12.39
N ILE A 109 -3.61 2.28 13.53
CA ILE A 109 -4.70 1.32 13.68
C ILE A 109 -5.81 1.99 14.46
N TYR A 110 -7.01 1.95 13.90
CA TYR A 110 -8.20 2.48 14.51
C TYR A 110 -9.16 1.38 14.91
N HIS A 111 -9.78 1.55 16.07
CA HIS A 111 -10.92 0.77 16.51
C HIS A 111 -11.99 1.71 17.06
N LYS A 112 -13.22 1.59 16.54
CA LYS A 112 -14.34 2.49 16.90
C LYS A 112 -13.98 3.98 16.79
N GLY A 113 -13.25 4.33 15.72
CA GLY A 113 -12.82 5.70 15.42
C GLY A 113 -11.69 6.25 16.30
N ARG A 114 -11.11 5.42 17.18
CA ARG A 114 -9.99 5.83 18.04
C ARG A 114 -8.72 5.13 17.61
N VAL A 115 -7.60 5.85 17.67
CA VAL A 115 -6.27 5.26 17.52
C VAL A 115 -6.02 4.31 18.68
N ILE A 116 -5.70 3.05 18.37
CA ILE A 116 -5.30 2.03 19.36
C ILE A 116 -3.83 1.65 19.23
N PHE A 117 -3.19 2.01 18.11
CA PHE A 117 -1.77 1.84 17.87
C PHE A 117 -1.32 2.79 16.77
N GLU A 118 -0.17 3.41 16.94
CA GLU A 118 0.54 4.14 15.90
C GLU A 118 2.05 3.98 16.08
N ASP A 119 2.79 3.90 14.98
CA ASP A 119 4.25 3.83 14.98
C ASP A 119 4.79 4.23 13.60
N GLY A 120 6.06 4.60 13.53
CA GLY A 120 6.75 5.06 12.33
C GLY A 120 7.64 6.27 12.58
N GLU A 121 8.47 6.55 11.57
CA GLU A 121 9.33 7.75 11.53
C GLU A 121 8.71 8.85 10.66
N GLY A 122 7.80 8.50 9.75
CA GLY A 122 7.12 9.44 8.88
C GLY A 122 5.95 10.16 9.54
N GLN A 123 5.60 11.33 8.99
CA GLN A 123 4.51 12.13 9.52
C GLN A 123 3.17 11.76 8.88
N ARG A 124 2.25 11.22 9.69
CA ARG A 124 0.84 11.08 9.33
C ARG A 124 0.11 12.39 9.57
N HIS A 125 -0.80 12.77 8.68
CA HIS A 125 -1.62 13.96 8.88
C HIS A 125 -2.79 13.70 9.87
N PRO A 126 -2.98 14.53 10.93
CA PRO A 126 -4.04 14.33 11.94
C PRO A 126 -5.48 14.37 11.40
N PHE A 127 -5.69 14.97 10.23
CA PHE A 127 -6.98 14.95 9.52
C PHE A 127 -7.55 13.52 9.35
N LEU A 128 -6.67 12.52 9.19
CA LEU A 128 -7.10 11.14 9.07
C LEU A 128 -7.80 10.63 10.34
N ASP A 129 -7.43 11.14 11.53
CA ASP A 129 -8.10 10.79 12.79
C ASP A 129 -9.53 11.31 12.81
N ILE A 130 -9.74 12.53 12.30
CA ILE A 130 -11.07 13.16 12.22
C ILE A 130 -11.96 12.32 11.30
N ILE A 131 -11.47 11.94 10.12
CA ILE A 131 -12.23 11.13 9.17
C ILE A 131 -12.61 9.76 9.76
N GLU A 132 -11.72 9.09 10.48
CA GLU A 132 -12.05 7.80 11.10
C GLU A 132 -13.00 7.94 12.30
N GLN A 133 -12.95 9.05 13.03
CA GLN A 133 -13.95 9.36 14.06
C GLN A 133 -15.33 9.61 13.44
N CYS A 134 -15.39 10.32 12.31
CA CYS A 134 -16.61 10.53 11.54
C CYS A 134 -17.15 9.19 11.01
N ASP A 135 -16.31 8.37 10.38
CA ASP A 135 -16.70 7.04 9.85
C ASP A 135 -17.23 6.10 10.94
N ALA A 136 -16.63 6.13 12.13
CA ALA A 136 -17.08 5.29 13.23
C ALA A 136 -18.44 5.69 13.81
N ARG A 137 -18.83 6.96 13.69
CA ARG A 137 -20.15 7.48 14.12
C ARG A 137 -21.19 7.38 13.00
N ASN A 138 -20.72 7.36 11.76
CA ASN A 138 -21.56 7.26 10.58
C ASN A 138 -22.09 5.82 10.41
N LYS A 139 -23.41 5.69 10.22
CA LYS A 139 -24.03 4.41 9.86
C LYS A 139 -24.13 4.22 8.34
N ASN A 140 -23.85 5.26 7.57
CA ASN A 140 -23.95 5.31 6.12
C ASN A 140 -22.61 4.91 5.47
N ASP A 141 -22.46 5.24 4.19
CA ASP A 141 -21.22 4.99 3.45
C ASP A 141 -20.04 5.84 3.96
N TYR A 142 -18.83 5.42 3.61
CA TYR A 142 -17.60 6.09 3.99
C TYR A 142 -17.43 7.47 3.31
N GLU A 143 -18.05 7.69 2.15
CA GLU A 143 -17.94 8.98 1.43
C GLU A 143 -18.63 10.10 2.20
N GLN A 144 -19.79 9.82 2.80
CA GLN A 144 -20.51 10.76 3.67
C GLN A 144 -19.70 11.16 4.92
N SER A 145 -18.75 10.33 5.37
CA SER A 145 -17.88 10.67 6.50
C SER A 145 -17.00 11.89 6.20
N ILE A 146 -16.76 12.20 4.92
CA ILE A 146 -16.03 13.39 4.49
C ILE A 146 -16.89 14.64 4.64
N ASP A 147 -18.16 14.55 4.29
CA ASP A 147 -19.09 15.68 4.45
C ASP A 147 -19.33 15.98 5.93
N ILE A 148 -19.44 14.94 6.77
CA ILE A 148 -19.49 15.10 8.23
C ILE A 148 -18.22 15.79 8.75
N ALA A 149 -17.04 15.47 8.19
CA ALA A 149 -15.81 16.15 8.55
C ALA A 149 -15.80 17.62 8.12
N LYS A 150 -16.27 17.95 6.90
CA LYS A 150 -16.44 19.36 6.45
C LYS A 150 -17.33 20.14 7.41
N ASP A 151 -18.45 19.55 7.83
CA ASP A 151 -19.37 20.17 8.78
C ASP A 151 -18.73 20.38 10.15
N ALA A 152 -17.92 19.42 10.62
CA ALA A 152 -17.17 19.56 11.88
C ALA A 152 -16.16 20.73 11.82
N PHE A 153 -15.46 20.91 10.70
CA PHE A 153 -14.58 22.07 10.52
C PHE A 153 -15.36 23.38 10.49
N LYS A 154 -16.50 23.41 9.80
CA LYS A 154 -17.39 24.58 9.74
C LYS A 154 -17.89 24.98 11.13
N GLN A 155 -18.29 24.01 11.95
CA GLN A 155 -18.71 24.23 13.34
C GLN A 155 -17.56 24.76 14.21
N ALA A 156 -16.32 24.38 13.92
CA ALA A 156 -15.12 24.90 14.57
C ALA A 156 -14.66 26.27 14.03
N GLY A 157 -15.46 26.93 13.18
CA GLY A 157 -15.17 28.25 12.62
C GLY A 157 -14.16 28.24 11.47
N ARG A 158 -13.87 27.08 10.87
CA ARG A 158 -12.98 26.96 9.71
C ARG A 158 -13.79 26.56 8.48
N LEU A 159 -13.83 27.43 7.48
CA LEU A 159 -14.37 27.08 6.17
C LEU A 159 -13.28 26.34 5.39
N VAL A 160 -13.52 25.06 5.12
CA VAL A 160 -12.59 24.20 4.40
C VAL A 160 -13.27 23.56 3.21
N THR A 161 -12.58 23.53 2.08
CA THR A 161 -12.90 22.67 0.95
C THR A 161 -12.03 21.43 1.05
N ILE A 162 -12.67 20.25 1.03
CA ILE A 162 -11.97 18.97 1.09
C ILE A 162 -12.25 18.24 -0.23
N ASN A 163 -11.22 18.12 -1.06
CA ASN A 163 -11.23 17.27 -2.25
C ASN A 163 -10.65 15.92 -1.90
N HIS A 164 -11.39 14.85 -2.19
CA HIS A 164 -10.99 13.48 -1.89
C HIS A 164 -10.90 12.66 -3.18
N ASP A 165 -9.69 12.17 -3.47
CA ASP A 165 -9.43 11.22 -4.55
C ASP A 165 -9.16 9.84 -3.93
N THR A 166 -10.03 8.88 -4.27
CA THR A 166 -9.92 7.49 -3.82
C THR A 166 -9.73 6.56 -5.00
N ASN A 167 -8.76 5.67 -4.87
CA ASN A 167 -8.51 4.62 -5.84
C ASN A 167 -8.43 3.27 -5.13
N VAL A 168 -9.20 2.29 -5.61
CA VAL A 168 -9.04 0.90 -5.13
C VAL A 168 -7.72 0.35 -5.67
N ALA A 169 -6.94 -0.28 -4.78
CA ALA A 169 -5.67 -0.91 -5.12
C ALA A 169 -5.72 -2.44 -5.01
N LEU A 170 -6.56 -2.95 -4.10
CA LEU A 170 -6.76 -4.38 -3.86
C LEU A 170 -8.21 -4.61 -3.44
N ILE A 171 -8.82 -5.66 -3.99
CA ILE A 171 -10.10 -6.22 -3.53
C ILE A 171 -9.84 -7.68 -3.17
N MET A 172 -10.34 -8.10 -2.01
CA MET A 172 -10.20 -9.46 -1.53
C MET A 172 -11.53 -10.03 -1.07
N LYS A 173 -11.86 -11.21 -1.58
CA LYS A 173 -13.02 -12.00 -1.19
C LYS A 173 -12.60 -13.43 -0.94
N ILE A 174 -12.85 -13.93 0.26
CA ILE A 174 -12.42 -15.26 0.68
C ILE A 174 -13.61 -15.99 1.29
N SER A 175 -13.83 -17.19 0.77
CA SER A 175 -14.85 -18.12 1.22
C SER A 175 -14.20 -19.42 1.68
N ALA A 176 -15.00 -20.37 2.14
CA ALA A 176 -14.50 -21.72 2.46
C ALA A 176 -13.93 -22.46 1.23
N LYS A 177 -14.36 -22.09 0.01
CA LYS A 177 -14.03 -22.81 -1.23
C LYS A 177 -12.90 -22.18 -2.02
N GLU A 178 -12.74 -20.87 -1.93
CA GLU A 178 -11.76 -20.13 -2.73
C GLU A 178 -11.40 -18.79 -2.08
N GLY A 179 -10.19 -18.33 -2.35
CA GLY A 179 -9.77 -16.95 -2.11
C GLY A 179 -9.54 -16.23 -3.44
N LYS A 180 -10.17 -15.07 -3.61
CA LYS A 180 -10.03 -14.21 -4.79
C LYS A 180 -9.42 -12.88 -4.39
N CYS A 181 -8.38 -12.47 -5.10
CA CYS A 181 -7.71 -11.18 -4.91
C CYS A 181 -7.58 -10.48 -6.26
N GLY A 182 -8.22 -9.32 -6.42
CA GLY A 182 -8.01 -8.44 -7.58
C GLY A 182 -7.03 -7.35 -7.21
N ILE A 183 -5.92 -7.23 -7.91
CA ILE A 183 -4.87 -6.22 -7.66
C ILE A 183 -4.81 -5.28 -8.86
N ILE A 184 -4.95 -3.99 -8.59
CA ILE A 184 -4.87 -2.95 -9.61
C ILE A 184 -3.42 -2.47 -9.68
N VAL A 185 -2.78 -2.78 -10.79
CA VAL A 185 -1.39 -2.46 -11.12
C VAL A 185 -1.37 -1.18 -11.94
N ARG A 186 -0.62 -0.19 -11.47
CA ARG A 186 -0.39 1.04 -12.22
C ARG A 186 1.03 0.97 -12.77
N GLY A 187 1.14 0.48 -13.99
CA GLY A 187 2.38 0.49 -14.74
C GLY A 187 2.65 1.86 -15.34
N PRO A 188 3.84 2.06 -15.94
CA PRO A 188 4.24 3.36 -16.47
C PRO A 188 3.35 3.86 -17.62
N ASN A 189 2.86 2.93 -18.45
CA ASN A 189 2.07 3.26 -19.65
C ASN A 189 0.61 2.80 -19.57
N LYS A 190 0.23 2.03 -18.54
CA LYS A 190 -1.09 1.39 -18.47
C LYS A 190 -1.51 1.10 -17.02
N ILE A 191 -2.80 1.26 -16.76
CA ILE A 191 -3.45 0.73 -15.56
C ILE A 191 -4.03 -0.64 -15.95
N THR A 192 -3.55 -1.70 -15.32
CA THR A 192 -4.04 -3.06 -15.53
C THR A 192 -4.52 -3.65 -14.22
N THR A 193 -5.40 -4.63 -14.30
CA THR A 193 -5.82 -5.40 -13.13
C THR A 193 -5.49 -6.85 -13.40
N PHE A 194 -4.88 -7.53 -12.43
CA PHE A 194 -4.81 -8.99 -12.45
C PHE A 194 -5.55 -9.56 -11.27
N ASN A 195 -6.16 -10.72 -11.49
CA ASN A 195 -6.90 -11.47 -10.50
C ASN A 195 -6.13 -12.73 -10.17
N LEU A 196 -5.93 -12.96 -8.88
CA LEU A 196 -5.40 -14.18 -8.29
C LEU A 196 -6.59 -14.96 -7.71
N THR A 197 -6.78 -16.21 -8.14
CA THR A 197 -7.72 -17.14 -7.51
C THR A 197 -6.93 -18.28 -6.89
N ALA A 198 -7.14 -18.51 -5.59
CA ALA A 198 -6.50 -19.56 -4.82
C ALA A 198 -7.55 -20.59 -4.37
N LEU A 199 -7.41 -21.81 -4.88
CA LEU A 199 -8.24 -22.96 -4.58
C LEU A 199 -7.52 -23.91 -3.62
N PRO A 200 -8.26 -24.66 -2.78
CA PRO A 200 -7.70 -25.65 -1.87
C PRO A 200 -6.82 -26.68 -2.59
N LYS A 201 -5.69 -27.05 -1.97
CA LYS A 201 -4.80 -28.13 -2.43
C LYS A 201 -4.44 -29.03 -1.25
N GLY A 202 -4.59 -30.34 -1.42
CA GLY A 202 -4.30 -31.31 -0.35
C GLY A 202 -5.09 -31.08 0.94
N GLY A 203 -6.37 -30.70 0.84
CA GLY A 203 -7.25 -30.43 1.99
C GLY A 203 -6.98 -29.11 2.73
N ARG A 204 -5.99 -28.31 2.30
CA ARG A 204 -5.70 -27.00 2.89
C ARG A 204 -6.43 -25.92 2.10
N GLY A 205 -7.39 -25.26 2.74
CA GLY A 205 -8.11 -24.10 2.16
C GLY A 205 -7.29 -22.81 2.23
N ALA A 206 -7.65 -21.84 1.39
CA ALA A 206 -7.05 -20.51 1.38
C ALA A 206 -7.38 -19.75 2.68
N LYS A 207 -6.36 -19.36 3.46
CA LYS A 207 -6.56 -18.53 4.66
C LYS A 207 -6.49 -17.04 4.31
N PRO A 208 -7.36 -16.19 4.89
CA PRO A 208 -7.32 -14.75 4.69
C PRO A 208 -5.96 -14.09 4.89
N SER A 209 -5.25 -14.45 5.95
CA SER A 209 -3.91 -13.92 6.22
C SER A 209 -2.88 -14.30 5.16
N GLN A 210 -2.97 -15.50 4.58
CA GLN A 210 -2.08 -15.95 3.51
C GLN A 210 -2.35 -15.20 2.21
N CYS A 211 -3.63 -15.04 1.84
CA CYS A 211 -4.05 -14.24 0.69
C CYS A 211 -3.62 -12.77 0.80
N LEU A 212 -3.78 -12.15 1.98
CA LEU A 212 -3.28 -10.79 2.24
C LEU A 212 -1.75 -10.73 2.13
N THR A 213 -1.03 -11.74 2.65
CA THR A 213 0.43 -11.80 2.59
C THR A 213 0.95 -11.85 1.14
N VAL A 214 0.37 -12.70 0.30
CA VAL A 214 0.78 -12.79 -1.11
C VAL A 214 0.37 -11.55 -1.90
N ALA A 215 -0.81 -10.97 -1.63
CA ALA A 215 -1.22 -9.71 -2.24
C ALA A 215 -0.26 -8.57 -1.89
N ALA A 216 0.18 -8.48 -0.65
CA ALA A 216 1.19 -7.51 -0.24
C ALA A 216 2.56 -7.75 -0.89
N ALA A 217 2.92 -9.01 -1.15
CA ALA A 217 4.15 -9.34 -1.87
C ALA A 217 4.12 -8.85 -3.32
N PHE A 218 2.98 -8.99 -4.01
CA PHE A 218 2.80 -8.40 -5.34
C PHE A 218 2.85 -6.88 -5.31
N LEU A 219 2.13 -6.24 -4.38
CA LEU A 219 2.13 -4.77 -4.26
C LEU A 219 3.53 -4.20 -4.01
N GLU A 220 4.32 -4.78 -3.09
CA GLU A 220 5.71 -4.36 -2.88
C GLU A 220 6.56 -4.67 -4.10
N GLY A 221 6.39 -5.84 -4.71
CA GLY A 221 7.20 -6.27 -5.84
C GLY A 221 7.01 -5.39 -7.08
N ILE A 222 5.78 -4.96 -7.37
CA ILE A 222 5.49 -4.01 -8.46
C ILE A 222 6.22 -2.68 -8.21
N GLN A 223 6.11 -2.15 -6.98
CA GLN A 223 6.75 -0.88 -6.63
C GLN A 223 8.28 -0.96 -6.71
N LEU A 224 8.88 -2.05 -6.22
CA LEU A 224 10.32 -2.26 -6.27
C LEU A 224 10.82 -2.54 -7.69
N ALA A 225 10.07 -3.26 -8.52
CA ALA A 225 10.42 -3.50 -9.92
C ALA A 225 10.55 -2.17 -10.68
N PHE A 226 9.60 -1.25 -10.48
CA PHE A 226 9.68 0.08 -11.05
C PHE A 226 10.92 0.87 -10.55
N LEU A 227 11.17 0.87 -9.24
CA LEU A 227 12.34 1.53 -8.65
C LEU A 227 13.65 1.00 -9.24
N VAL A 228 13.77 -0.33 -9.36
CA VAL A 228 14.97 -1.00 -9.90
C VAL A 228 15.17 -0.63 -11.37
N GLY A 229 14.12 -0.70 -12.21
CA GLY A 229 14.22 -0.32 -13.62
C GLY A 229 14.64 1.13 -13.83
N MET A 230 14.02 2.07 -13.10
CA MET A 230 14.40 3.48 -13.13
C MET A 230 15.88 3.69 -12.73
N SER A 231 16.30 3.04 -11.64
CA SER A 231 17.66 3.20 -11.12
C SER A 231 18.72 2.57 -12.02
N LYS A 232 18.41 1.44 -12.68
CA LYS A 232 19.31 0.82 -13.66
C LYS A 232 19.60 1.73 -14.84
N GLN A 233 18.59 2.42 -15.38
CA GLN A 233 18.82 3.37 -16.46
C GLN A 233 19.61 4.59 -15.97
N LYS A 234 19.31 5.11 -14.77
CA LYS A 234 20.12 6.18 -14.17
C LYS A 234 21.60 5.78 -13.99
N LEU A 235 21.89 4.55 -13.58
CA LEU A 235 23.26 4.04 -13.49
C LEU A 235 23.91 3.90 -14.87
N LYS A 236 23.18 3.32 -15.83
CA LYS A 236 23.67 3.12 -17.20
C LYS A 236 24.11 4.44 -17.83
N PHE A 237 23.36 5.52 -17.60
CA PHE A 237 23.64 6.85 -18.13
C PHE A 237 24.43 7.75 -17.16
N GLY A 238 25.05 7.19 -16.12
CA GLY A 238 25.86 7.97 -15.17
C GLY A 238 25.12 9.15 -14.52
N LEU A 239 23.80 9.06 -14.38
CA LEU A 239 22.96 10.06 -13.69
C LEU A 239 23.01 9.88 -12.16
N ILE A 240 23.42 8.71 -11.68
CA ILE A 240 23.74 8.45 -10.29
C ILE A 240 25.05 7.68 -10.17
N ASP A 241 25.79 7.95 -9.10
CA ASP A 241 27.03 7.25 -8.77
C ASP A 241 26.73 5.79 -8.35
N PRO A 242 27.47 4.77 -8.86
CA PRO A 242 27.35 3.38 -8.41
C PRO A 242 27.52 3.16 -6.90
N LEU A 243 28.22 4.04 -6.20
CA LEU A 243 28.44 4.03 -4.75
C LEU A 243 27.46 4.91 -3.98
N SER A 244 26.51 5.55 -4.68
CA SER A 244 25.48 6.37 -4.04
C SER A 244 24.51 5.54 -3.21
N GLU A 245 23.87 6.19 -2.24
CA GLU A 245 22.77 5.60 -1.48
C GLU A 245 21.64 5.08 -2.39
N ALA A 246 21.34 5.80 -3.48
CA ALA A 246 20.34 5.41 -4.45
C ALA A 246 20.69 4.09 -5.16
N ALA A 247 21.95 3.90 -5.54
CA ALA A 247 22.43 2.66 -6.14
C ALA A 247 22.31 1.47 -5.18
N HIS A 248 22.79 1.63 -3.94
CA HIS A 248 22.66 0.61 -2.89
C HIS A 248 21.21 0.27 -2.55
N LYS A 249 20.32 1.28 -2.56
CA LYS A 249 18.88 1.08 -2.36
C LYS A 249 18.26 0.25 -3.50
N SER A 250 18.68 0.48 -4.74
CA SER A 250 18.23 -0.29 -5.91
C SER A 250 18.73 -1.74 -5.88
N GLU A 251 19.99 -1.96 -5.53
CA GLU A 251 20.56 -3.30 -5.36
C GLU A 251 19.82 -4.09 -4.27
N ALA A 252 19.61 -3.47 -3.10
CA ALA A 252 18.84 -4.07 -2.01
C ALA A 252 17.38 -4.36 -2.42
N ALA A 253 16.78 -3.54 -3.27
CA ALA A 253 15.45 -3.76 -3.83
C ALA A 253 15.43 -4.99 -4.75
N SER A 254 16.46 -5.16 -5.58
CA SER A 254 16.62 -6.34 -6.45
C SER A 254 16.70 -7.63 -5.63
N HIS A 255 17.47 -7.66 -4.55
CA HIS A 255 17.49 -8.82 -3.64
C HIS A 255 16.16 -9.05 -2.93
N LYS A 256 15.43 -7.97 -2.60
CA LYS A 256 14.09 -8.08 -2.01
C LYS A 256 13.08 -8.66 -2.99
N LEU A 257 13.12 -8.28 -4.28
CA LEU A 257 12.28 -8.87 -5.33
C LEU A 257 12.44 -10.38 -5.43
N GLY A 258 13.68 -10.90 -5.37
CA GLY A 258 13.93 -12.34 -5.34
C GLY A 258 13.21 -13.04 -4.19
N ARG A 259 13.31 -12.48 -2.96
CA ARG A 259 12.62 -13.00 -1.78
C ARG A 259 11.10 -12.94 -1.90
N LEU A 260 10.55 -11.88 -2.49
CA LEU A 260 9.11 -11.74 -2.74
C LEU A 260 8.62 -12.80 -3.73
N ASN A 261 9.37 -13.04 -4.80
CA ASN A 261 9.08 -14.12 -5.75
C ASN A 261 9.10 -15.49 -5.09
N THR A 262 10.07 -15.77 -4.21
CA THR A 262 10.08 -17.03 -3.44
C THR A 262 8.84 -17.17 -2.55
N ALA A 263 8.42 -16.10 -1.87
CA ALA A 263 7.21 -16.13 -1.03
C ALA A 263 5.93 -16.37 -1.85
N ILE A 264 5.82 -15.77 -3.04
CA ILE A 264 4.72 -16.01 -3.98
C ILE A 264 4.73 -17.47 -4.44
N ALA A 265 5.89 -18.00 -4.84
CA ALA A 265 6.03 -19.40 -5.27
C ALA A 265 5.67 -20.39 -4.15
N GLN A 266 6.03 -20.08 -2.90
CA GLN A 266 5.62 -20.90 -1.75
C GLN A 266 4.09 -20.93 -1.58
N PHE A 267 3.41 -19.81 -1.77
CA PHE A 267 1.95 -19.74 -1.75
C PHE A 267 1.33 -20.57 -2.89
N GLU A 268 1.89 -20.49 -4.10
CA GLU A 268 1.49 -21.29 -5.27
C GLU A 268 1.76 -22.79 -5.10
N ASN A 269 2.76 -23.16 -4.31
CA ASN A 269 3.01 -24.56 -3.97
C ASN A 269 1.98 -25.10 -2.97
N LEU A 270 1.51 -24.23 -2.05
CA LEU A 270 0.56 -24.58 -1.00
C LEU A 270 -0.89 -24.70 -1.49
N LEU A 271 -1.27 -23.98 -2.54
CA LEU A 271 -2.64 -23.88 -3.04
C LEU A 271 -2.67 -24.05 -4.57
N HIS A 272 -3.83 -24.36 -5.15
CA HIS A 272 -4.01 -24.30 -6.60
C HIS A 272 -4.31 -22.86 -6.99
N VAL A 273 -3.32 -22.16 -7.55
CA VAL A 273 -3.40 -20.75 -7.87
C VAL A 273 -3.54 -20.55 -9.38
N SER A 274 -4.52 -19.74 -9.79
CA SER A 274 -4.68 -19.28 -11.16
C SER A 274 -4.68 -17.75 -11.23
N TYR A 275 -4.21 -17.24 -12.37
CA TYR A 275 -4.10 -15.81 -12.64
C TYR A 275 -4.96 -15.44 -13.85
N ARG A 276 -5.49 -14.22 -13.86
CA ARG A 276 -6.16 -13.62 -15.03
C ARG A 276 -5.86 -12.12 -15.13
N PRO A 277 -5.25 -11.59 -16.21
CA PRO A 277 -4.84 -12.30 -17.43
C PRO A 277 -3.69 -13.29 -17.17
N ASP A 278 -2.51 -12.81 -16.81
CA ASP A 278 -1.35 -13.65 -16.49
C ASP A 278 -0.71 -13.19 -15.17
N ARG A 279 0.09 -14.09 -14.57
CA ARG A 279 0.88 -13.78 -13.37
C ARG A 279 1.87 -12.66 -13.70
N PRO A 280 1.84 -11.51 -13.00
CA PRO A 280 2.80 -10.46 -13.27
C PRO A 280 4.24 -10.91 -12.99
N GLN A 281 5.14 -10.66 -13.92
CA GLN A 281 6.55 -10.99 -13.79
C GLN A 281 7.35 -9.73 -13.46
N PHE A 282 8.03 -9.72 -12.31
CA PHE A 282 8.82 -8.57 -11.89
C PHE A 282 9.97 -8.24 -12.85
N SER A 283 10.52 -9.23 -13.55
CA SER A 283 11.54 -9.01 -14.58
C SER A 283 11.01 -8.21 -15.78
N GLU A 284 9.80 -8.54 -16.24
CA GLU A 284 9.15 -7.80 -17.33
C GLU A 284 8.82 -6.37 -16.89
N MET A 285 8.35 -6.19 -15.66
CA MET A 285 8.08 -4.87 -15.09
C MET A 285 9.34 -4.01 -14.94
N ILE A 286 10.49 -4.61 -14.61
CA ILE A 286 11.78 -3.92 -14.61
C ILE A 286 12.08 -3.41 -16.02
N ASN A 287 11.95 -4.25 -17.04
CA ASN A 287 12.20 -3.86 -18.43
C ASN A 287 11.24 -2.74 -18.89
N GLU A 288 9.94 -2.85 -18.60
CA GLU A 288 8.96 -1.79 -18.89
C GLU A 288 9.33 -0.47 -18.20
N ALA A 289 9.83 -0.52 -16.96
CA ALA A 289 10.27 0.66 -16.23
C ALA A 289 11.58 1.23 -16.78
N GLU A 290 12.50 0.39 -17.29
CA GLU A 290 13.69 0.85 -18.00
C GLU A 290 13.33 1.60 -19.29
N ASP A 291 12.43 1.06 -20.10
CA ASP A 291 11.98 1.71 -21.34
C ASP A 291 11.27 3.04 -21.05
N PHE A 292 10.49 3.09 -19.97
CA PHE A 292 9.86 4.30 -19.50
C PHE A 292 10.88 5.34 -19.00
N ALA A 293 11.88 4.89 -18.23
CA ALA A 293 12.94 5.76 -17.73
C ALA A 293 13.70 6.44 -18.87
N ARG A 294 14.00 5.71 -19.96
CA ARG A 294 14.66 6.29 -21.15
C ARG A 294 13.89 7.47 -21.73
N LYS A 295 12.55 7.37 -21.79
CA LYS A 295 11.70 8.44 -22.30
C LYS A 295 11.69 9.67 -21.40
N ILE A 296 11.64 9.46 -20.09
CA ILE A 296 11.58 10.57 -19.12
C ILE A 296 12.93 11.24 -18.94
N LEU A 297 14.02 10.47 -19.00
CA LEU A 297 15.37 10.97 -18.79
C LEU A 297 16.00 11.54 -20.06
N ALA A 298 15.29 11.55 -21.19
CA ALA A 298 15.82 11.99 -22.48
C ALA A 298 16.40 13.41 -22.41
N GLU A 299 15.68 14.36 -21.82
CA GLU A 299 16.16 15.75 -21.68
C GLU A 299 17.41 15.86 -20.80
N GLU A 300 17.45 15.15 -19.66
CA GLU A 300 18.63 15.12 -18.77
C GLU A 300 19.85 14.50 -19.47
N ILE A 301 19.63 13.48 -20.29
CA ILE A 301 20.69 12.79 -21.03
C ILE A 301 21.20 13.66 -22.18
N GLU A 302 20.31 14.31 -22.94
CA GLU A 302 20.68 15.26 -23.98
C GLU A 302 21.50 16.43 -23.41
N ALA A 303 21.15 16.91 -22.22
CA ALA A 303 21.93 17.95 -21.53
C ALA A 303 23.35 17.47 -21.17
N LYS A 304 23.52 16.22 -20.72
CA LYS A 304 24.85 15.64 -20.45
C LYS A 304 25.68 15.41 -21.72
N ILE A 305 25.03 15.03 -22.82
CA ILE A 305 25.70 14.92 -24.12
C ILE A 305 26.16 16.30 -24.58
N ALA A 306 25.31 17.32 -24.43
CA ALA A 306 25.64 18.70 -24.79
C ALA A 306 26.76 19.30 -23.93
N SER A 307 26.88 18.89 -22.65
CA SER A 307 27.98 19.32 -21.77
C SER A 307 29.28 18.57 -21.99
N GLY A 308 29.29 17.52 -22.84
CA GLY A 308 30.46 16.67 -23.09
C GLY A 308 30.76 15.67 -21.98
N GLU A 309 29.86 15.52 -21.00
CA GLU A 309 29.96 14.53 -19.93
C GLU A 309 29.62 13.10 -20.40
N MET A 310 29.00 12.98 -21.57
CA MET A 310 28.59 11.70 -22.16
C MET A 310 28.80 11.70 -23.68
N ASN A 311 29.28 10.59 -24.23
CA ASN A 311 29.37 10.44 -25.68
C ASN A 311 27.97 10.18 -26.26
N LYS A 312 27.63 10.88 -27.34
CA LYS A 312 26.38 10.66 -28.08
C LYS A 312 26.23 9.21 -28.58
N ASP A 313 27.33 8.53 -28.88
CA ASP A 313 27.30 7.13 -29.33
C ASP A 313 26.89 6.15 -28.21
N ASP A 314 27.05 6.54 -26.93
CA ASP A 314 26.58 5.76 -25.78
C ASP A 314 25.05 5.84 -25.59
N TRP A 315 24.41 6.78 -26.30
CA TRP A 315 22.96 7.03 -26.25
C TRP A 315 22.18 6.38 -27.40
N VAL A 316 22.79 6.17 -28.57
CA VAL A 316 22.06 5.73 -29.77
C VAL A 316 21.36 4.39 -29.55
N VAL A 317 20.03 4.42 -29.59
CA VAL A 317 19.10 3.28 -29.66
C VAL A 317 18.12 3.54 -30.79
#